data_AF-A0A2S6SAX0-F1
#
_entry.id   AF-A0A2S6SAX0-F1
#
_cell.length_a   1.000
_cell.length_b   1.000
_cell.length_c   1.000
_cell.angle_alpha   90.00
_cell.angle_beta   90.00
_cell.angle_gamma   90.00
#
_symmetry.space_group_name_H-M   'P 1'
#
loop_
_entity.id
_entity.type
_entity.pdbx_description
1 polymer ?
#
loop_
_entity_poly.entity_id
_entity_poly.type
_entity_poly.pdbx_seq_one_letter_code
_entity_poly.pdbx_strand_id
1 'polypeptide(L)'
;NKKIDSIKLKKIDINKSLKFKNFELDFISTTHSIPEPYAIRIKTSYGNILHTADWKIDDKPVIGNKFDSTPFTKLGDEGVLALIGDSTNAQISGYSKSENEVNKHLPKLFSRYSGRIVITCFSSNIARIKSIINAAKENNRKVSIAGRSIDRTIEAARQSGYFDEIESIIHEDKLKYVSKEELVIICTGSQGEKRSALYRMAYNSHQHIKLENGDVVIFSSRDIPGNEKSINNLKNLIIRQKVDIVTGDEEMVHVSGHGYADELKDMYQWTRPYVAVPVHGEYLHLVEHAKIAQSCQVPVTKILDNGLLLKIAPNKPEIIEKIDTGKMVVEGKNIYNSESDFIRERKKYSYDGIFMVTLLLHKDKSIDKNITITQYGLAIDNMKNIIDNFKLEFTNQYINLKKEKKFDDSHIQALSKKVIRSYFNREYKKKPEVQTHIIHI
;
A
#
# COMPACT_ATOMS: atom_id res chain seq x y z
N ASN A 1 0.95 -22.69 13.16
CA ASN A 1 1.63 -21.43 13.56
C ASN A 1 0.96 -21.02 14.86
N LYS A 2 1.52 -21.39 16.02
CA LYS A 2 0.80 -21.59 17.32
C LYS A 2 -0.14 -20.45 17.79
N LYS A 3 -0.04 -19.24 17.25
CA LYS A 3 -0.92 -18.09 17.58
C LYS A 3 -2.23 -18.02 16.78
N ILE A 4 -2.29 -18.61 15.59
CA ILE A 4 -3.55 -18.66 14.81
C ILE A 4 -4.48 -19.72 15.39
N ASP A 5 -3.89 -20.82 15.87
CA ASP A 5 -4.63 -21.96 16.46
C ASP A 5 -5.35 -21.58 17.78
N SER A 6 -5.00 -20.44 18.40
CA SER A 6 -5.66 -19.91 19.60
C SER A 6 -6.83 -18.95 19.32
N ILE A 7 -7.12 -18.62 18.05
CA ILE A 7 -8.21 -17.71 17.68
C ILE A 7 -9.38 -18.52 17.15
N LYS A 8 -10.54 -18.41 17.81
CA LYS A 8 -11.77 -19.06 17.36
C LYS A 8 -12.37 -18.29 16.18
N LEU A 9 -12.08 -18.72 14.96
CA LEU A 9 -12.74 -18.24 13.75
C LEU A 9 -14.19 -18.72 13.71
N LYS A 10 -15.13 -17.80 13.45
CA LYS A 10 -16.55 -18.11 13.30
C LYS A 10 -16.95 -17.85 11.85
N LYS A 11 -17.29 -18.92 11.13
CA LYS A 11 -17.94 -18.80 9.81
C LYS A 11 -19.35 -18.24 10.02
N ILE A 12 -19.70 -17.20 9.28
CA ILE A 12 -21.01 -16.56 9.33
C ILE A 12 -21.88 -17.16 8.21
N ASP A 13 -23.15 -17.40 8.51
CA ASP A 13 -24.17 -17.72 7.50
C ASP A 13 -24.72 -16.41 6.95
N ILE A 14 -24.31 -16.03 5.74
CA ILE A 14 -24.64 -14.73 5.15
C ILE A 14 -26.15 -14.54 4.87
N ASN A 15 -26.93 -15.62 4.90
CA ASN A 15 -28.39 -15.57 4.74
C ASN A 15 -29.11 -15.28 6.06
N LYS A 16 -28.39 -15.19 7.18
CA LYS A 16 -28.93 -14.95 8.51
C LYS A 16 -28.37 -13.68 9.12
N SER A 17 -29.27 -12.87 9.66
CA SER A 17 -28.92 -11.68 10.41
C SER A 17 -28.13 -12.02 11.67
N LEU A 18 -27.05 -11.30 11.93
CA LEU A 18 -26.29 -11.39 13.18
C LEU A 18 -26.82 -10.37 14.18
N LYS A 19 -27.42 -10.87 15.25
CA LYS A 19 -28.03 -10.02 16.28
C LYS A 19 -27.05 -9.74 17.42
N PHE A 20 -26.89 -8.46 17.74
CA PHE A 20 -26.17 -7.96 18.90
C PHE A 20 -27.12 -7.18 19.81
N LYS A 21 -26.65 -6.77 20.99
CA LYS A 21 -27.47 -6.05 21.98
C LYS A 21 -28.11 -4.78 21.42
N ASN A 22 -27.36 -4.00 20.64
CA ASN A 22 -27.77 -2.66 20.21
C ASN A 22 -27.95 -2.52 18.69
N PHE A 23 -27.59 -3.55 17.91
CA PHE A 23 -27.67 -3.52 16.47
C PHE A 23 -27.75 -4.94 15.88
N GLU A 24 -28.19 -5.02 14.64
CA GLU A 24 -28.27 -6.24 13.84
C GLU A 24 -27.51 -6.02 12.53
N LEU A 25 -26.80 -7.06 12.07
CA LEU A 25 -26.05 -7.02 10.82
C LEU A 25 -26.67 -7.95 9.78
N ASP A 26 -26.85 -7.44 8.57
CA ASP A 26 -27.19 -8.23 7.39
C ASP A 26 -26.14 -8.01 6.30
N PHE A 27 -25.90 -9.03 5.50
CA PHE A 27 -24.89 -9.04 4.45
C PHE A 27 -25.58 -9.02 3.09
N ILE A 28 -25.20 -8.07 2.24
CA ILE A 28 -25.72 -7.91 0.89
C ILE A 28 -24.57 -8.20 -0.07
N SER A 29 -24.74 -9.22 -0.92
CA SER A 29 -23.70 -9.59 -1.89
C SER A 29 -23.43 -8.46 -2.87
N THR A 30 -22.16 -8.29 -3.24
CA THR A 30 -21.68 -7.31 -4.22
C THR A 30 -20.71 -7.97 -5.19
N THR A 31 -20.16 -7.20 -6.13
CA THR A 31 -19.05 -7.62 -6.98
C THR A 31 -17.84 -6.72 -6.75
N HIS A 32 -16.65 -7.31 -6.72
CA HIS A 32 -15.38 -6.60 -6.53
C HIS A 32 -14.22 -7.42 -7.15
N SER A 33 -12.98 -6.98 -6.93
CA SER A 33 -11.75 -7.66 -7.38
C SER A 33 -11.38 -8.94 -6.60
N ILE A 34 -12.21 -9.35 -5.64
CA ILE A 34 -12.05 -10.56 -4.82
C ILE A 34 -13.39 -11.31 -4.71
N PRO A 35 -13.41 -12.66 -4.56
CA PRO A 35 -14.64 -13.40 -4.30
C PRO A 35 -15.31 -13.00 -2.97
N GLU A 36 -16.63 -13.18 -2.90
CA GLU A 36 -17.45 -12.94 -1.70
C GLU A 36 -17.33 -11.53 -1.05
N PRO A 37 -17.36 -10.43 -1.81
CA PRO A 37 -17.47 -9.11 -1.20
C PRO A 37 -18.92 -8.87 -0.76
N TYR A 38 -19.10 -8.37 0.46
CA TYR A 38 -20.42 -8.07 1.01
C TYR A 38 -20.48 -6.63 1.53
N ALA A 39 -21.49 -5.90 1.07
CA ALA A 39 -21.96 -4.72 1.78
C ALA A 39 -22.65 -5.15 3.08
N ILE A 40 -22.66 -4.26 4.08
CA ILE A 40 -23.19 -4.57 5.40
C ILE A 40 -24.28 -3.55 5.74
N ARG A 41 -25.50 -4.06 5.98
CA ARG A 41 -26.54 -3.28 6.65
C ARG A 41 -26.33 -3.40 8.15
N ILE A 42 -26.25 -2.27 8.83
CA ILE A 42 -26.19 -2.14 10.28
C ILE A 42 -27.52 -1.52 10.72
N LYS A 43 -28.43 -2.36 11.21
CA LYS A 43 -29.73 -1.93 11.71
C LYS A 43 -29.62 -1.53 13.18
N THR A 44 -30.05 -0.30 13.49
CA THR A 44 -30.05 0.25 14.85
C THR A 44 -31.45 0.69 15.27
N SER A 45 -31.63 1.10 16.53
CA SER A 45 -32.89 1.71 16.98
C SER A 45 -33.21 3.05 16.31
N TYR A 46 -32.23 3.69 15.67
CA TYR A 46 -32.39 4.99 15.00
C TYR A 46 -32.58 4.88 13.48
N GLY A 47 -32.38 3.69 12.90
CA GLY A 47 -32.48 3.46 11.46
C GLY A 47 -31.38 2.55 10.91
N ASN A 48 -31.41 2.34 9.60
CA ASN A 48 -30.45 1.51 8.88
C ASN A 48 -29.22 2.31 8.44
N ILE A 49 -28.03 1.78 8.69
CA ILE A 49 -26.77 2.29 8.13
C ILE A 49 -26.29 1.27 7.10
N LEU A 50 -25.95 1.71 5.89
CA LEU A 50 -25.34 0.86 4.88
C LEU A 50 -23.85 1.19 4.78
N HIS A 51 -23.00 0.19 4.98
CA HIS A 51 -21.59 0.25 4.57
C HIS A 51 -21.43 -0.51 3.26
N THR A 52 -21.07 0.16 2.17
CA THR A 52 -21.01 -0.48 0.83
C THR A 52 -19.89 -1.50 0.71
N ALA A 53 -18.87 -1.40 1.57
CA ALA A 53 -17.56 -2.01 1.36
C ALA A 53 -16.97 -1.54 0.01
N ASP A 54 -15.98 -2.26 -0.51
CA ASP A 54 -15.41 -2.02 -1.82
C ASP A 54 -16.22 -2.79 -2.86
N TRP A 55 -16.64 -2.11 -3.93
CA TRP A 55 -17.60 -2.71 -4.86
C TRP A 55 -17.56 -2.03 -6.23
N LYS A 56 -18.09 -2.75 -7.23
CA LYS A 56 -18.52 -2.23 -8.53
C LYS A 56 -19.80 -2.95 -8.96
N ILE A 57 -20.44 -2.48 -10.03
CA ILE A 57 -21.47 -3.18 -10.78
C ILE A 57 -20.79 -4.04 -11.86
N ASP A 58 -20.71 -5.35 -11.64
CA ASP A 58 -20.29 -6.31 -12.67
C ASP A 58 -21.50 -7.17 -13.10
N ASP A 59 -21.93 -7.03 -14.36
CA ASP A 59 -23.04 -7.79 -14.93
C ASP A 59 -22.66 -9.23 -15.28
N LYS A 60 -21.36 -9.47 -15.50
CA LYS A 60 -20.80 -10.74 -15.99
C LYS A 60 -19.48 -11.04 -15.28
N PRO A 61 -19.45 -11.20 -13.94
CA PRO A 61 -18.23 -11.55 -13.25
C PRO A 61 -17.73 -12.93 -13.68
N VAL A 62 -16.40 -13.12 -13.70
CA VAL A 62 -15.79 -14.41 -14.05
C VAL A 62 -15.95 -15.44 -12.91
N ILE A 63 -16.01 -14.96 -11.66
CA ILE A 63 -16.21 -15.78 -10.46
C ILE A 63 -17.29 -15.11 -9.61
N GLY A 64 -18.20 -15.92 -9.07
CA GLY A 64 -19.30 -15.45 -8.24
C GLY A 64 -20.52 -15.02 -9.05
N ASN A 65 -21.48 -14.43 -8.35
CA ASN A 65 -22.74 -13.97 -8.95
C ASN A 65 -22.60 -12.53 -9.45
N LYS A 66 -23.35 -12.19 -10.50
CA LYS A 66 -23.50 -10.81 -10.95
C LYS A 66 -24.03 -9.90 -9.85
N PHE A 67 -23.74 -8.60 -9.96
CA PHE A 67 -24.30 -7.60 -9.06
C PHE A 67 -25.84 -7.61 -9.13
N ASP A 68 -26.49 -7.55 -7.97
CA ASP A 68 -27.94 -7.45 -7.83
C ASP A 68 -28.30 -6.20 -7.04
N SER A 69 -28.99 -5.26 -7.69
CA SER A 69 -29.46 -4.01 -7.09
C SER A 69 -30.75 -4.16 -6.28
N THR A 70 -31.45 -5.29 -6.39
CA THR A 70 -32.75 -5.52 -5.74
C THR A 70 -32.68 -5.36 -4.22
N PRO A 71 -31.69 -5.94 -3.50
CA PRO A 71 -31.59 -5.78 -2.05
C PRO A 71 -31.29 -4.33 -1.62
N PHE A 72 -30.52 -3.59 -2.43
CA PHE A 72 -30.21 -2.17 -2.17
C PHE A 72 -31.44 -1.28 -2.33
N THR A 73 -32.25 -1.55 -3.37
CA THR A 73 -33.51 -0.84 -3.61
C THR A 73 -34.50 -1.10 -2.48
N LYS A 74 -34.67 -2.37 -2.09
CA LYS A 74 -35.51 -2.76 -0.96
C LYS A 74 -35.05 -2.11 0.35
N LEU A 75 -33.74 -2.05 0.58
CA LEU A 75 -33.19 -1.36 1.75
C LEU A 75 -33.50 0.15 1.72
N GLY A 76 -33.43 0.78 0.55
CA GLY A 76 -33.86 2.16 0.35
C GLY A 76 -35.34 2.37 0.65
N ASP A 77 -36.21 1.41 0.31
CA ASP A 77 -37.65 1.45 0.61
C ASP A 77 -37.93 1.32 2.11
N GLU A 78 -37.09 0.55 2.83
CA GLU A 78 -37.10 0.45 4.30
C GLU A 78 -36.54 1.70 5.00
N GLY A 79 -35.90 2.60 4.25
CA GLY A 79 -35.26 3.83 4.73
C GLY A 79 -33.82 3.64 5.20
N VAL A 80 -32.91 4.40 4.61
CA VAL A 80 -31.47 4.42 4.98
C VAL A 80 -31.13 5.73 5.69
N LEU A 81 -30.71 5.62 6.94
CA LEU A 81 -30.27 6.77 7.73
C LEU A 81 -28.91 7.29 7.23
N ALA A 82 -27.96 6.38 6.99
CA ALA A 82 -26.63 6.76 6.51
C ALA A 82 -26.05 5.74 5.54
N LEU A 83 -25.37 6.21 4.50
CA LEU A 83 -24.54 5.43 3.60
C LEU A 83 -23.07 5.80 3.83
N ILE A 84 -22.25 4.78 4.08
CA ILE A 84 -20.80 4.85 4.22
C ILE A 84 -20.20 4.15 3.01
N GLY A 85 -19.62 4.91 2.08
CA GLY A 85 -19.41 4.45 0.70
C GLY A 85 -17.97 4.55 0.19
N ASP A 86 -17.55 3.55 -0.60
CA ASP A 86 -16.27 3.54 -1.34
C ASP A 86 -16.16 4.72 -2.30
N SER A 87 -15.04 5.44 -2.24
CA SER A 87 -14.77 6.65 -3.02
C SER A 87 -13.68 6.48 -4.08
N THR A 88 -13.05 5.29 -4.16
CA THR A 88 -11.78 5.06 -4.87
C THR A 88 -11.75 5.64 -6.29
N ASN A 89 -12.84 5.48 -7.04
CA ASN A 89 -12.94 5.94 -8.42
C ASN A 89 -14.02 7.03 -8.63
N ALA A 90 -14.38 7.77 -7.58
CA ALA A 90 -15.39 8.83 -7.67
C ALA A 90 -15.05 9.92 -8.70
N GLN A 91 -13.78 10.10 -9.04
CA GLN A 91 -13.32 11.07 -10.05
C GLN A 91 -13.45 10.59 -11.49
N ILE A 92 -13.70 9.30 -11.70
CA ILE A 92 -13.75 8.71 -13.03
C ILE A 92 -15.21 8.68 -13.48
N SER A 93 -15.49 9.39 -14.57
CA SER A 93 -16.84 9.42 -15.15
C SER A 93 -17.19 8.09 -15.82
N GLY A 94 -18.49 7.82 -15.99
CA GLY A 94 -18.96 6.61 -16.65
C GLY A 94 -19.11 5.42 -15.70
N TYR A 95 -19.06 4.24 -16.31
CA TYR A 95 -19.18 2.93 -15.67
C TYR A 95 -17.88 2.14 -15.78
N SER A 96 -17.54 1.41 -14.72
CA SER A 96 -16.47 0.43 -14.75
C SER A 96 -16.85 -0.75 -15.65
N LYS A 97 -15.83 -1.40 -16.20
CA LYS A 97 -16.01 -2.51 -17.14
C LYS A 97 -16.04 -3.85 -16.40
N SER A 98 -16.68 -4.84 -17.03
CA SER A 98 -16.79 -6.19 -16.47
C SER A 98 -15.44 -6.93 -16.54
N GLU A 99 -15.16 -7.77 -15.54
CA GLU A 99 -14.00 -8.67 -15.54
C GLU A 99 -14.03 -9.64 -16.75
N ASN A 100 -15.22 -9.97 -17.26
CA ASN A 100 -15.36 -10.82 -18.43
C ASN A 100 -14.89 -10.17 -19.74
N GLU A 101 -14.80 -8.84 -19.80
CA GLU A 101 -14.17 -8.17 -20.95
C GLU A 101 -12.68 -8.50 -21.04
N VAL A 102 -11.98 -8.54 -19.90
CA VAL A 102 -10.58 -8.97 -19.83
C VAL A 102 -10.48 -10.46 -20.19
N ASN A 103 -11.37 -11.30 -19.64
CA ASN A 103 -11.39 -12.73 -19.94
C ASN A 103 -11.54 -13.03 -21.45
N LYS A 104 -12.38 -12.27 -22.17
CA LYS A 104 -12.56 -12.43 -23.63
C LYS A 104 -11.42 -11.84 -24.45
N HIS A 105 -10.71 -10.86 -23.93
CA HIS A 105 -9.64 -10.17 -24.65
C HIS A 105 -8.29 -10.87 -24.55
N LEU A 106 -7.96 -11.39 -23.36
CA LEU A 106 -6.66 -12.04 -23.10
C LEU A 106 -6.30 -13.14 -24.11
N PRO A 107 -7.21 -14.06 -24.54
CA PRO A 107 -6.86 -15.08 -25.52
C PRO A 107 -6.40 -14.49 -26.86
N LYS A 108 -7.09 -13.43 -27.33
CA LYS A 108 -6.75 -12.70 -28.57
C LYS A 108 -5.47 -11.90 -28.46
N LEU A 109 -5.15 -11.43 -27.25
CA LEU A 109 -3.88 -10.75 -27.00
C LEU A 109 -2.73 -11.76 -26.99
N PHE A 110 -2.91 -12.91 -26.33
CA PHE A 110 -1.88 -13.94 -26.22
C PHE A 110 -1.51 -14.53 -27.59
N SER A 111 -2.46 -14.65 -28.52
CA SER A 111 -2.21 -15.17 -29.87
C SER A 111 -1.32 -14.27 -30.73
N ARG A 112 -1.10 -13.00 -30.33
CA ARG A 112 -0.24 -12.05 -31.06
C ARG A 112 1.24 -12.27 -30.79
N TYR A 113 1.57 -12.96 -29.71
CA TYR A 113 2.96 -13.15 -29.28
C TYR A 113 3.39 -14.57 -29.59
N SER A 114 4.58 -14.71 -30.17
CA SER A 114 5.23 -16.01 -30.41
C SER A 114 6.19 -16.38 -29.27
N GLY A 115 6.73 -15.40 -28.54
CA GLY A 115 7.60 -15.64 -27.40
C GLY A 115 6.87 -15.99 -26.11
N ARG A 116 7.60 -15.92 -24.98
CA ARG A 116 7.04 -16.14 -23.64
C ARG A 116 6.23 -14.93 -23.19
N ILE A 117 5.11 -15.21 -22.53
CA ILE A 117 4.26 -14.17 -21.94
C ILE A 117 4.51 -14.15 -20.43
N VAL A 118 4.88 -12.99 -19.90
CA VAL A 118 4.95 -12.74 -18.45
C VAL A 118 3.84 -11.76 -18.11
N ILE A 119 2.98 -12.09 -17.17
CA ILE A 119 1.83 -11.27 -16.82
C ILE A 119 1.74 -11.04 -15.32
N THR A 120 1.59 -9.78 -14.91
CA THR A 120 1.47 -9.42 -13.49
C THR A 120 0.09 -8.86 -13.18
N CYS A 121 -0.46 -9.25 -12.03
CA CYS A 121 -1.73 -8.77 -11.49
C CYS A 121 -1.70 -8.76 -9.96
N PHE A 122 -2.74 -8.22 -9.33
CA PHE A 122 -2.90 -8.33 -7.88
C PHE A 122 -3.13 -9.78 -7.47
N SER A 123 -2.38 -10.27 -6.47
CA SER A 123 -2.45 -11.68 -6.06
C SER A 123 -3.83 -12.09 -5.53
N SER A 124 -4.61 -11.15 -4.99
CA SER A 124 -5.97 -11.36 -4.52
C SER A 124 -7.01 -11.51 -5.64
N ASN A 125 -6.68 -11.13 -6.88
CA ASN A 125 -7.63 -11.16 -7.98
C ASN A 125 -7.70 -12.54 -8.64
N ILE A 126 -8.39 -13.47 -7.98
CA ILE A 126 -8.56 -14.86 -8.42
C ILE A 126 -9.31 -14.95 -9.76
N ALA A 127 -10.26 -14.04 -10.01
CA ALA A 127 -10.99 -13.96 -11.28
C ALA A 127 -10.06 -13.63 -12.46
N ARG A 128 -9.12 -12.69 -12.26
CA ARG A 128 -8.09 -12.36 -13.25
C ARG A 128 -7.14 -13.51 -13.48
N ILE A 129 -6.69 -14.17 -12.41
CA ILE A 129 -5.80 -15.34 -12.51
C ILE A 129 -6.49 -16.45 -13.33
N LYS A 130 -7.78 -16.74 -13.07
CA LYS A 130 -8.58 -17.68 -13.87
C LYS A 130 -8.64 -17.28 -15.35
N SER A 131 -8.89 -16.00 -15.62
CA SER A 131 -8.93 -15.45 -16.99
C SER A 131 -7.60 -15.63 -17.74
N ILE A 132 -6.47 -15.41 -17.06
CA ILE A 132 -5.13 -15.60 -17.61
C ILE A 132 -4.87 -17.06 -17.95
N ILE A 133 -5.25 -17.98 -17.06
CA ILE A 133 -5.10 -19.42 -17.27
C ILE A 133 -5.95 -19.91 -18.44
N ASN A 134 -7.19 -19.45 -18.54
CA ASN A 134 -8.07 -19.77 -19.66
C ASN A 134 -7.46 -19.31 -20.99
N ALA A 135 -6.95 -18.06 -21.02
CA ALA A 135 -6.27 -17.52 -22.19
C ALA A 135 -5.01 -18.30 -22.58
N ALA A 136 -4.24 -18.78 -21.58
CA ALA A 136 -3.10 -19.65 -21.83
C ALA A 136 -3.54 -20.97 -22.46
N LYS A 137 -4.58 -21.62 -21.91
CA LYS A 137 -5.13 -22.87 -22.43
C LYS A 137 -5.63 -22.75 -23.88
N GLU A 138 -6.39 -21.70 -24.19
CA GLU A 138 -6.89 -21.45 -25.55
C GLU A 138 -5.76 -21.25 -26.57
N ASN A 139 -4.57 -20.82 -26.12
CA ASN A 139 -3.39 -20.64 -26.95
C ASN A 139 -2.39 -21.80 -26.85
N ASN A 140 -2.79 -22.95 -26.27
CA ASN A 140 -1.92 -24.12 -26.05
C ASN A 140 -0.65 -23.81 -25.25
N ARG A 141 -0.73 -22.85 -24.32
CA ARG A 141 0.37 -22.45 -23.46
C ARG A 141 0.19 -23.02 -22.05
N LYS A 142 1.29 -23.47 -21.47
CA LYS A 142 1.43 -23.96 -20.10
C LYS A 142 1.65 -22.78 -19.15
N VAL A 143 1.09 -22.87 -17.96
CA VAL A 143 1.13 -21.78 -16.95
C VAL A 143 2.12 -22.11 -15.84
N SER A 144 2.87 -21.11 -15.41
CA SER A 144 3.68 -21.16 -14.18
C SER A 144 3.40 -19.93 -13.31
N ILE A 145 3.52 -20.11 -12.00
CA ILE A 145 3.32 -19.04 -11.01
C ILE A 145 4.67 -18.63 -10.45
N ALA A 146 4.92 -17.32 -10.42
CA ALA A 146 6.10 -16.73 -9.82
C ALA A 146 5.72 -15.72 -8.72
N GLY A 147 5.58 -16.24 -7.49
CA GLY A 147 5.41 -15.43 -6.30
C GLY A 147 4.54 -16.06 -5.24
N ARG A 148 5.11 -16.17 -4.03
CA ARG A 148 4.47 -16.81 -2.86
C ARG A 148 3.09 -16.28 -2.49
N SER A 149 2.79 -15.00 -2.75
CA SER A 149 1.45 -14.45 -2.45
C SER A 149 0.39 -14.97 -3.41
N ILE A 150 0.73 -15.17 -4.68
CA ILE A 150 -0.18 -15.75 -5.67
C ILE A 150 -0.43 -17.22 -5.33
N ASP A 151 0.62 -17.99 -5.05
CA ASP A 151 0.49 -19.41 -4.64
C ASP A 151 -0.46 -19.59 -3.45
N ARG A 152 -0.24 -18.81 -2.38
CA ARG A 152 -1.09 -18.84 -1.18
C ARG A 152 -2.54 -18.49 -1.47
N THR A 153 -2.77 -17.50 -2.35
CA THR A 153 -4.13 -17.07 -2.67
C THR A 153 -4.83 -18.13 -3.53
N ILE A 154 -4.13 -18.73 -4.49
CA ILE A 154 -4.63 -19.87 -5.29
C ILE A 154 -4.97 -21.05 -4.38
N GLU A 155 -4.10 -21.40 -3.43
CA GLU A 155 -4.36 -22.48 -2.47
C GLU A 155 -5.61 -22.21 -1.62
N ALA A 156 -5.74 -20.99 -1.08
CA ALA A 156 -6.92 -20.59 -0.31
C ALA A 156 -8.20 -20.61 -1.17
N ALA A 157 -8.12 -20.15 -2.42
CA ALA A 157 -9.24 -20.16 -3.35
C ALA A 157 -9.68 -21.58 -3.72
N ARG A 158 -8.74 -22.51 -3.92
CA ARG A 158 -9.02 -23.94 -4.13
C ARG A 158 -9.71 -24.57 -2.92
N GLN A 159 -9.17 -24.37 -1.73
CA GLN A 159 -9.76 -24.87 -0.48
C GLN A 159 -11.16 -24.30 -0.21
N SER A 160 -11.45 -23.12 -0.77
CA SER A 160 -12.75 -22.44 -0.65
C SER A 160 -13.71 -22.74 -1.81
N GLY A 161 -13.29 -23.50 -2.83
CA GLY A 161 -14.13 -23.85 -3.99
C GLY A 161 -14.28 -22.75 -5.05
N TYR A 162 -13.46 -21.68 -5.01
CA TYR A 162 -13.50 -20.59 -6.00
C TYR A 162 -12.63 -20.84 -7.22
N PHE A 163 -11.86 -21.91 -7.20
CA PHE A 163 -10.83 -22.16 -8.18
C PHE A 163 -10.74 -23.65 -8.44
N ASP A 164 -11.14 -24.04 -9.65
CA ASP A 164 -11.21 -25.44 -10.06
C ASP A 164 -9.81 -26.09 -10.14
N GLU A 165 -9.78 -27.42 -10.25
CA GLU A 165 -8.55 -28.14 -10.57
C GLU A 165 -8.06 -27.74 -11.97
N ILE A 166 -7.15 -26.79 -12.02
CA ILE A 166 -6.42 -26.48 -13.25
C ILE A 166 -5.58 -27.70 -13.63
N GLU A 167 -5.62 -28.08 -14.90
CA GLU A 167 -4.52 -28.82 -15.55
C GLU A 167 -3.15 -28.22 -15.15
N SER A 168 -2.20 -29.11 -14.85
CA SER A 168 -0.95 -28.83 -14.12
C SER A 168 -0.33 -27.43 -14.31
N ILE A 169 -0.38 -26.60 -13.27
CA ILE A 169 0.55 -25.47 -13.12
C ILE A 169 1.98 -26.04 -13.04
N ILE A 170 2.87 -25.54 -13.89
CA ILE A 170 4.26 -25.96 -13.93
C ILE A 170 5.03 -25.22 -12.85
N HIS A 171 5.69 -25.98 -11.98
CA HIS A 171 6.58 -25.42 -10.98
C HIS A 171 7.83 -24.80 -11.63
N GLU A 172 8.36 -23.72 -11.05
CA GLU A 172 9.42 -22.89 -11.66
C GLU A 172 10.69 -23.66 -12.03
N ASP A 173 11.02 -24.72 -11.28
CA ASP A 173 12.22 -25.56 -11.49
C ASP A 173 12.16 -26.41 -12.78
N LYS A 174 10.95 -26.69 -13.27
CA LYS A 174 10.70 -27.46 -14.49
C LYS A 174 10.63 -26.58 -15.75
N LEU A 175 10.67 -25.26 -15.61
CA LEU A 175 10.55 -24.32 -16.74
C LEU A 175 11.63 -24.49 -17.80
N LYS A 176 12.82 -24.98 -17.43
CA LYS A 176 13.91 -25.27 -18.37
C LYS A 176 13.59 -26.37 -19.39
N TYR A 177 12.52 -27.15 -19.18
CA TYR A 177 12.07 -28.22 -20.06
C TYR A 177 10.86 -27.84 -20.92
N VAL A 178 10.42 -26.58 -20.86
CA VAL A 178 9.27 -26.07 -21.60
C VAL A 178 9.77 -25.00 -22.57
N SER A 179 9.35 -25.10 -23.84
CA SER A 179 9.70 -24.09 -24.83
C SER A 179 9.08 -22.73 -24.47
N LYS A 180 9.76 -21.63 -24.79
CA LYS A 180 9.38 -20.28 -24.33
C LYS A 180 8.03 -19.86 -24.90
N GLU A 181 7.78 -20.18 -26.16
CA GLU A 181 6.55 -19.98 -26.91
C GLU A 181 5.35 -20.73 -26.32
N GLU A 182 5.58 -21.78 -25.52
CA GLU A 182 4.52 -22.50 -24.82
C GLU A 182 4.28 -21.96 -23.42
N LEU A 183 4.94 -20.89 -22.98
CA LEU A 183 4.95 -20.51 -21.57
C LEU A 183 4.23 -19.18 -21.28
N VAL A 184 3.36 -19.22 -20.26
CA VAL A 184 2.79 -18.06 -19.58
C VAL A 184 3.23 -18.07 -18.12
N ILE A 185 3.81 -16.97 -17.65
CA ILE A 185 4.25 -16.81 -16.25
C ILE A 185 3.38 -15.75 -15.58
N ILE A 186 2.58 -16.14 -14.58
CA ILE A 186 1.84 -15.21 -13.73
C ILE A 186 2.71 -14.81 -12.56
N CYS A 187 3.02 -13.53 -12.42
CA CYS A 187 3.99 -13.07 -11.44
C CYS A 187 3.53 -11.91 -10.56
N THR A 188 4.10 -11.84 -9.37
CA THR A 188 3.98 -10.66 -8.49
C THR A 188 4.87 -9.52 -8.99
N GLY A 189 4.53 -8.28 -8.63
CA GLY A 189 5.40 -7.12 -8.90
C GLY A 189 4.79 -5.99 -9.72
N SER A 190 3.47 -5.97 -9.88
CA SER A 190 2.75 -4.94 -10.64
C SER A 190 3.08 -3.50 -10.24
N GLN A 191 3.49 -3.24 -9.00
CA GLN A 191 3.74 -1.90 -8.47
C GLN A 191 5.25 -1.57 -8.38
N GLY A 192 6.12 -2.37 -8.99
CA GLY A 192 7.57 -2.13 -8.99
C GLY A 192 8.26 -2.51 -7.67
N GLU A 193 7.67 -3.41 -6.88
CA GLU A 193 8.25 -3.82 -5.60
C GLU A 193 9.56 -4.57 -5.82
N LYS A 194 10.67 -4.06 -5.27
CA LYS A 194 12.03 -4.58 -5.55
C LYS A 194 12.26 -6.07 -5.24
N ARG A 195 11.47 -6.64 -4.32
CA ARG A 195 11.55 -8.07 -3.93
C ARG A 195 10.57 -8.96 -4.67
N SER A 196 9.71 -8.39 -5.53
CA SER A 196 8.74 -9.14 -6.31
C SER A 196 9.42 -10.01 -7.37
N ALA A 197 8.67 -10.98 -7.88
CA ALA A 197 9.16 -11.87 -8.91
C ALA A 197 9.50 -11.11 -10.21
N LEU A 198 8.59 -10.23 -10.68
CA LEU A 198 8.80 -9.45 -11.90
C LEU A 198 10.03 -8.55 -11.80
N TYR A 199 10.21 -7.84 -10.68
CA TYR A 199 11.38 -6.98 -10.50
C TYR A 199 12.67 -7.80 -10.52
N ARG A 200 12.69 -8.97 -9.87
CA ARG A 200 13.86 -9.85 -9.89
C ARG A 200 14.15 -10.39 -11.29
N MET A 201 13.13 -10.71 -12.09
CA MET A 201 13.30 -11.12 -13.49
C MET A 201 13.88 -9.98 -14.33
N ALA A 202 13.32 -8.77 -14.20
CA ALA A 202 13.79 -7.58 -14.90
C ALA A 202 15.21 -7.16 -14.47
N TYR A 203 15.61 -7.44 -13.23
CA TYR A 203 16.96 -7.18 -12.73
C TYR A 203 17.90 -8.40 -12.90
N ASN A 204 17.50 -9.43 -13.64
CA ASN A 204 18.29 -10.64 -13.91
C ASN A 204 18.80 -11.37 -12.63
N SER A 205 18.03 -11.29 -11.54
CA SER A 205 18.35 -11.85 -10.21
C SER A 205 17.35 -12.90 -9.74
N HIS A 206 16.38 -13.24 -10.58
CA HIS A 206 15.44 -14.34 -10.34
C HIS A 206 16.14 -15.68 -10.64
N GLN A 207 15.89 -16.69 -9.81
CA GLN A 207 16.67 -17.94 -9.82
C GLN A 207 16.43 -18.78 -11.08
N HIS A 208 15.18 -18.83 -11.55
CA HIS A 208 14.76 -19.74 -12.63
C HIS A 208 14.38 -19.03 -13.93
N ILE A 209 14.16 -17.72 -13.91
CA ILE A 209 13.50 -16.98 -15.01
C ILE A 209 14.29 -15.71 -15.28
N LYS A 210 14.71 -15.48 -16.52
CA LYS A 210 15.38 -14.26 -16.96
C LYS A 210 14.64 -13.73 -18.16
N LEU A 211 14.31 -12.44 -18.19
CA LEU A 211 13.65 -11.82 -19.34
C LEU A 211 14.62 -11.71 -20.51
N GLU A 212 14.13 -11.95 -21.72
CA GLU A 212 14.93 -11.97 -22.94
C GLU A 212 14.18 -11.35 -24.11
N ASN A 213 14.93 -10.90 -25.13
CA ASN A 213 14.34 -10.34 -26.36
C ASN A 213 13.33 -11.31 -26.98
N GLY A 214 12.16 -10.79 -27.37
CA GLY A 214 11.02 -11.56 -27.88
C GLY A 214 10.00 -11.99 -26.81
N ASP A 215 10.31 -11.79 -25.52
CA ASP A 215 9.29 -11.87 -24.46
C ASP A 215 8.35 -10.66 -24.49
N VAL A 216 7.18 -10.82 -23.89
CA VAL A 216 6.27 -9.71 -23.55
C VAL A 216 5.95 -9.71 -22.06
N VAL A 217 5.91 -8.52 -21.46
CA VAL A 217 5.43 -8.30 -20.09
C VAL A 217 4.10 -7.54 -20.11
N ILE A 218 3.05 -8.17 -19.60
CA ILE A 218 1.70 -7.60 -19.51
C ILE A 218 1.42 -7.14 -18.07
N PHE A 219 1.15 -5.85 -17.90
CA PHE A 219 0.71 -5.25 -16.63
C PHE A 219 -0.82 -5.28 -16.56
N SER A 220 -1.36 -6.37 -15.99
CA SER A 220 -2.79 -6.60 -15.77
C SER A 220 -3.27 -5.97 -14.44
N SER A 221 -2.91 -4.71 -14.23
CA SER A 221 -3.08 -3.96 -12.99
C SER A 221 -3.13 -2.47 -13.29
N ARG A 222 -3.75 -1.70 -12.40
CA ARG A 222 -3.63 -0.24 -12.41
C ARG A 222 -2.44 0.21 -11.56
N ASP A 223 -1.79 1.29 -11.98
CA ASP A 223 -0.78 1.96 -11.20
C ASP A 223 -1.44 2.60 -9.97
N ILE A 224 -0.98 2.25 -8.76
CA ILE A 224 -1.47 2.85 -7.52
C ILE A 224 -0.74 4.18 -7.30
N PRO A 225 -1.46 5.28 -7.01
CA PRO A 225 -0.85 6.57 -6.72
C PRO A 225 0.27 6.47 -5.67
N GLY A 226 1.40 7.12 -5.93
CA GLY A 226 2.61 7.10 -5.11
C GLY A 226 3.64 6.02 -5.49
N ASN A 227 3.31 5.06 -6.36
CA ASN A 227 4.24 4.02 -6.83
C ASN A 227 4.84 4.32 -8.22
N GLU A 228 4.52 5.45 -8.84
CA GLU A 228 4.83 5.77 -10.24
C GLU A 228 6.33 5.63 -10.53
N LYS A 229 7.18 6.12 -9.61
CA LYS A 229 8.64 6.02 -9.76
C LYS A 229 9.13 4.57 -9.76
N SER A 230 8.58 3.72 -8.89
CA SER A 230 8.96 2.31 -8.81
C SER A 230 8.52 1.54 -10.05
N ILE A 231 7.30 1.79 -10.53
CA ILE A 231 6.74 1.19 -11.73
C ILE A 231 7.53 1.63 -12.97
N ASN A 232 7.81 2.91 -13.13
CA ASN A 232 8.59 3.43 -14.25
C ASN A 232 10.02 2.89 -14.26
N ASN A 233 10.67 2.74 -13.11
CA ASN A 233 11.98 2.09 -13.03
C ASN A 233 11.91 0.63 -13.48
N LEU A 234 10.88 -0.11 -13.08
CA LEU A 234 10.67 -1.49 -13.52
C LEU A 234 10.45 -1.57 -15.03
N LYS A 235 9.54 -0.74 -15.59
CA LYS A 235 9.29 -0.66 -17.03
C LYS A 235 10.59 -0.37 -17.80
N ASN A 236 11.41 0.55 -17.33
CA ASN A 236 12.72 0.85 -17.93
C ASN A 236 13.70 -0.34 -17.90
N LEU A 237 13.72 -1.13 -16.82
CA LEU A 237 14.56 -2.34 -16.74
C LEU A 237 14.12 -3.41 -17.75
N ILE A 238 12.80 -3.57 -17.94
CA ILE A 238 12.22 -4.50 -18.90
C ILE A 238 12.55 -4.06 -20.34
N ILE A 239 12.29 -2.78 -20.68
CA ILE A 239 12.56 -2.23 -22.02
C ILE A 239 14.04 -2.33 -22.39
N ARG A 240 14.96 -2.12 -21.43
CA ARG A 240 16.41 -2.29 -21.66
C ARG A 240 16.81 -3.71 -22.10
N GLN A 241 15.98 -4.71 -21.79
CA GLN A 241 16.18 -6.09 -22.24
C GLN A 241 15.54 -6.38 -23.60
N LYS A 242 15.00 -5.35 -24.28
CA LYS A 242 14.26 -5.46 -25.55
C LYS A 242 13.02 -6.34 -25.40
N VAL A 243 12.33 -6.19 -24.28
CA VAL A 243 11.09 -6.89 -23.97
C VAL A 243 9.93 -5.93 -24.13
N ASP A 244 8.89 -6.39 -24.82
CA ASP A 244 7.69 -5.61 -25.06
C ASP A 244 6.90 -5.45 -23.76
N ILE A 245 6.23 -4.31 -23.61
CA ILE A 245 5.36 -4.03 -22.48
C ILE A 245 3.96 -3.75 -22.98
N VAL A 246 2.97 -4.36 -22.33
CA VAL A 246 1.55 -4.06 -22.53
C VAL A 246 0.96 -3.57 -21.22
N THR A 247 0.21 -2.47 -21.26
CA THR A 247 -0.48 -1.90 -20.09
C THR A 247 -1.99 -1.83 -20.31
N GLY A 248 -2.73 -1.57 -19.23
CA GLY A 248 -4.17 -1.31 -19.27
C GLY A 248 -4.58 -0.02 -20.00
N ASP A 249 -3.61 0.86 -20.32
CA ASP A 249 -3.88 2.09 -21.07
C ASP A 249 -4.05 1.82 -22.56
N GLU A 250 -3.37 0.79 -23.07
CA GLU A 250 -3.32 0.45 -24.49
C GLU A 250 -4.23 -0.75 -24.83
N GLU A 251 -4.35 -1.71 -23.91
CA GLU A 251 -5.05 -2.97 -24.13
C GLU A 251 -6.02 -3.30 -23.01
N MET A 252 -7.07 -4.08 -23.32
CA MET A 252 -8.04 -4.56 -22.34
C MET A 252 -7.45 -5.70 -21.48
N VAL A 253 -6.50 -5.34 -20.61
CA VAL A 253 -5.82 -6.28 -19.70
C VAL A 253 -6.14 -6.00 -18.24
N HIS A 254 -6.83 -4.91 -17.94
CA HIS A 254 -7.23 -4.55 -16.59
C HIS A 254 -8.58 -3.84 -16.57
N VAL A 255 -9.40 -4.21 -15.60
CA VAL A 255 -10.55 -3.43 -15.16
C VAL A 255 -10.46 -3.23 -13.66
N SER A 256 -10.97 -2.09 -13.18
CA SER A 256 -10.99 -1.78 -11.76
C SER A 256 -11.94 -2.71 -10.99
N GLY A 257 -11.65 -2.91 -9.71
CA GLY A 257 -12.61 -3.51 -8.78
C GLY A 257 -13.61 -2.51 -8.21
N HIS A 258 -13.35 -1.21 -8.34
CA HIS A 258 -14.15 -0.15 -7.71
C HIS A 258 -15.00 0.58 -8.76
N GLY A 259 -16.25 0.86 -8.42
CA GLY A 259 -17.22 1.50 -9.29
C GLY A 259 -16.86 2.96 -9.61
N TYR A 260 -17.22 3.40 -10.80
CA TYR A 260 -17.02 4.75 -11.31
C TYR A 260 -18.19 5.67 -10.91
N ALA A 261 -18.10 6.96 -11.22
CA ALA A 261 -19.02 7.98 -10.74
C ALA A 261 -20.51 7.65 -11.03
N ASP A 262 -20.83 7.03 -12.16
CA ASP A 262 -22.23 6.72 -12.49
C ASP A 262 -22.77 5.52 -11.70
N GLU A 263 -21.91 4.55 -11.35
CA GLU A 263 -22.27 3.46 -10.44
C GLU A 263 -22.52 4.00 -9.03
N LEU A 264 -21.71 4.95 -8.56
CA LEU A 264 -21.95 5.66 -7.30
C LEU A 264 -23.32 6.34 -7.31
N LYS A 265 -23.70 7.00 -8.41
CA LYS A 265 -25.04 7.61 -8.56
C LYS A 265 -26.13 6.56 -8.47
N ASP A 266 -25.99 5.43 -9.16
CA ASP A 266 -26.96 4.33 -9.11
C ASP A 266 -27.17 3.83 -7.67
N MET A 267 -26.09 3.65 -6.92
CA MET A 267 -26.16 3.27 -5.49
C MET A 267 -26.96 4.29 -4.67
N TYR A 268 -26.75 5.59 -4.89
CA TYR A 268 -27.53 6.64 -4.22
C TYR A 268 -29.01 6.62 -4.64
N GLN A 269 -29.33 6.35 -5.91
CA GLN A 269 -30.71 6.24 -6.39
C GLN A 269 -31.44 5.04 -5.78
N TRP A 270 -30.76 3.90 -5.62
CA TRP A 270 -31.34 2.72 -4.99
C TRP A 270 -31.55 2.89 -3.49
N THR A 271 -30.58 3.47 -2.80
CA THR A 271 -30.55 3.48 -1.32
C THR A 271 -31.15 4.73 -0.68
N ARG A 272 -31.16 5.86 -1.41
CA ARG A 272 -31.75 7.16 -1.01
C ARG A 272 -31.45 7.52 0.46
N PRO A 273 -30.17 7.60 0.86
CA PRO A 273 -29.81 7.81 2.26
C PRO A 273 -30.05 9.25 2.70
N TYR A 274 -30.33 9.45 4.00
CA TYR A 274 -30.38 10.79 4.59
C TYR A 274 -28.98 11.41 4.80
N VAL A 275 -27.99 10.58 5.15
CA VAL A 275 -26.59 10.99 5.34
C VAL A 275 -25.66 10.22 4.39
N ALA A 276 -24.73 10.90 3.73
CA ALA A 276 -23.62 10.29 3.02
C ALA A 276 -22.29 10.57 3.73
N VAL A 277 -21.51 9.51 3.94
CA VAL A 277 -20.16 9.56 4.50
C VAL A 277 -19.20 8.87 3.52
N PRO A 278 -18.53 9.63 2.64
CA PRO A 278 -17.49 9.08 1.77
C PRO A 278 -16.34 8.48 2.59
N VAL A 279 -15.92 7.27 2.24
CA VAL A 279 -14.76 6.56 2.81
C VAL A 279 -13.94 5.89 1.71
N HIS A 280 -12.85 5.21 2.07
CA HIS A 280 -12.01 4.44 1.15
C HIS A 280 -11.49 5.29 -0.04
N GLY A 281 -10.64 6.26 0.26
CA GLY A 281 -9.97 7.10 -0.73
C GLY A 281 -9.15 8.22 -0.07
N GLU A 282 -8.20 8.79 -0.81
CA GLU A 282 -7.56 10.06 -0.40
C GLU A 282 -8.55 11.22 -0.42
N TYR A 283 -8.21 12.34 0.22
CA TYR A 283 -9.10 13.49 0.40
C TYR A 283 -9.74 14.00 -0.91
N LEU A 284 -8.99 13.99 -2.01
CA LEU A 284 -9.49 14.36 -3.34
C LEU A 284 -10.63 13.45 -3.83
N HIS A 285 -10.58 12.15 -3.53
CA HIS A 285 -11.62 11.19 -3.86
C HIS A 285 -12.86 11.40 -2.99
N LEU A 286 -12.65 11.63 -1.68
CA LEU A 286 -13.74 11.88 -0.71
C LEU A 286 -14.53 13.14 -1.07
N VAL A 287 -13.83 14.19 -1.49
CA VAL A 287 -14.45 15.44 -1.98
C VAL A 287 -15.29 15.19 -3.22
N GLU A 288 -14.79 14.41 -4.18
CA GLU A 288 -15.56 14.14 -5.40
C GLU A 288 -16.78 13.26 -5.14
N HIS A 289 -16.63 12.23 -4.31
CA HIS A 289 -17.76 11.41 -3.86
C HIS A 289 -18.81 12.26 -3.13
N ALA A 290 -18.38 13.19 -2.27
CA ALA A 290 -19.31 14.10 -1.60
C ALA A 290 -20.12 14.94 -2.59
N LYS A 291 -19.50 15.45 -3.66
CA LYS A 291 -20.22 16.17 -4.72
C LYS A 291 -21.23 15.28 -5.45
N ILE A 292 -20.87 14.02 -5.74
CA ILE A 292 -21.80 13.06 -6.34
C ILE A 292 -23.02 12.86 -5.43
N ALA A 293 -22.81 12.62 -4.13
CA ALA A 293 -23.89 12.48 -3.17
C ALA A 293 -24.82 13.71 -3.12
N GLN A 294 -24.23 14.91 -3.10
CA GLN A 294 -24.98 16.17 -3.13
C GLN A 294 -25.77 16.35 -4.45
N SER A 295 -25.18 15.96 -5.58
CA SER A 295 -25.87 15.99 -6.88
C SER A 295 -27.05 15.02 -6.95
N CYS A 296 -26.98 13.92 -6.20
CA CYS A 296 -28.07 12.99 -5.97
C CYS A 296 -29.03 13.42 -4.85
N GLN A 297 -28.97 14.69 -4.43
CA GLN A 297 -29.87 15.31 -3.45
C GLN A 297 -29.81 14.68 -2.04
N VAL A 298 -28.69 14.07 -1.65
CA VAL A 298 -28.50 13.57 -0.28
C VAL A 298 -28.53 14.75 0.70
N PRO A 299 -29.43 14.79 1.70
CA PRO A 299 -29.62 15.96 2.56
C PRO A 299 -28.39 16.37 3.38
N VAL A 300 -27.60 15.39 3.85
CA VAL A 300 -26.41 15.64 4.66
C VAL A 300 -25.22 14.86 4.11
N THR A 301 -24.13 15.56 3.79
CA THR A 301 -22.88 14.92 3.37
C THR A 301 -21.75 15.33 4.31
N LYS A 302 -20.97 14.37 4.81
CA LYS A 302 -19.87 14.60 5.76
C LYS A 302 -18.62 13.86 5.34
N ILE A 303 -17.55 14.61 5.06
CA ILE A 303 -16.20 14.08 4.88
C ILE A 303 -15.53 14.03 6.25
N LEU A 304 -14.90 12.91 6.59
CA LEU A 304 -14.27 12.69 7.89
C LEU A 304 -12.80 12.32 7.70
N ASP A 305 -11.93 12.95 8.49
CA ASP A 305 -10.56 12.47 8.69
C ASP A 305 -10.54 11.32 9.69
N ASN A 306 -9.49 10.48 9.63
CA ASN A 306 -9.27 9.41 10.60
C ASN A 306 -9.29 9.96 12.03
N GLY A 307 -10.13 9.36 12.88
CA GLY A 307 -10.30 9.74 14.29
C GLY A 307 -11.43 10.74 14.56
N LEU A 308 -12.09 11.31 13.55
CA LEU A 308 -13.28 12.13 13.80
C LEU A 308 -14.51 11.26 14.12
N LEU A 309 -15.21 11.60 15.20
CA LEU A 309 -16.43 10.91 15.63
C LEU A 309 -17.65 11.68 15.13
N LEU A 310 -18.35 11.10 14.16
CA LEU A 310 -19.63 11.61 13.67
C LEU A 310 -20.78 10.98 14.46
N LYS A 311 -21.49 11.79 15.24
CA LYS A 311 -22.81 11.39 15.76
C LYS A 311 -23.80 11.46 14.60
N ILE A 312 -24.27 10.31 14.14
CA ILE A 312 -25.29 10.22 13.08
C ILE A 312 -26.69 10.45 13.65
N ALA A 313 -26.97 9.94 14.85
CA ALA A 313 -28.24 10.05 15.57
C ALA A 313 -28.03 9.93 17.09
N PRO A 314 -29.00 10.39 17.92
CA PRO A 314 -30.20 11.16 17.57
C PRO A 314 -29.88 12.62 17.18
N ASN A 315 -30.88 13.29 16.59
CA ASN A 315 -30.84 14.67 16.08
C ASN A 315 -30.00 14.85 14.80
N LYS A 316 -29.68 16.11 14.45
CA LYS A 316 -28.89 16.41 13.25
C LYS A 316 -27.47 15.82 13.37
N PRO A 317 -26.92 15.26 12.29
CA PRO A 317 -25.57 14.73 12.32
C PRO A 317 -24.51 15.81 12.60
N GLU A 318 -23.65 15.56 13.58
CA GLU A 318 -22.58 16.49 13.97
C GLU A 318 -21.31 15.75 14.40
N ILE A 319 -20.16 16.39 14.20
CA ILE A 319 -18.88 15.89 14.69
C ILE A 319 -18.81 16.27 16.17
N ILE A 320 -18.68 15.27 17.03
CA ILE A 320 -18.74 15.46 18.49
C ILE A 320 -17.38 15.42 19.16
N GLU A 321 -16.41 14.74 18.54
CA GLU A 321 -15.10 14.52 19.14
C GLU A 321 -14.07 14.16 18.06
N LYS A 322 -12.79 14.28 18.42
CA LYS A 322 -11.67 13.70 17.70
C LYS A 322 -10.88 12.81 18.65
N ILE A 323 -10.76 11.53 18.32
CA ILE A 323 -9.92 10.59 19.07
C ILE A 323 -8.51 10.54 18.48
N ASP A 324 -7.56 10.22 19.35
CA ASP A 324 -6.18 9.99 18.94
C ASP A 324 -6.10 8.77 18.03
N THR A 325 -5.56 9.00 16.83
CA THR A 325 -5.27 7.96 15.85
C THR A 325 -3.88 8.18 15.29
N GLY A 326 -3.32 7.14 14.68
CA GLY A 326 -1.98 7.23 14.11
C GLY A 326 -1.65 6.00 13.28
N LYS A 327 -0.54 6.10 12.54
CA LYS A 327 -0.02 4.97 11.77
C LYS A 327 0.89 4.14 12.66
N MET A 328 0.72 2.83 12.59
CA MET A 328 1.65 1.88 13.20
C MET A 328 2.57 1.32 12.11
N VAL A 329 3.85 1.15 12.43
CA VAL A 329 4.86 0.59 11.53
C VAL A 329 5.32 -0.76 12.04
N VAL A 330 5.51 -1.70 11.12
CA VAL A 330 6.08 -3.03 11.42
C VAL A 330 7.59 -2.96 11.22
N GLU A 331 8.34 -3.18 12.29
CA GLU A 331 9.80 -3.23 12.27
C GLU A 331 10.26 -4.58 12.82
N GLY A 332 10.82 -5.41 11.94
CA GLY A 332 11.18 -6.79 12.26
C GLY A 332 9.96 -7.60 12.68
N LYS A 333 9.90 -8.02 13.96
CA LYS A 333 8.81 -8.81 14.54
C LYS A 333 7.85 -7.98 15.40
N ASN A 334 8.10 -6.68 15.54
CA ASN A 334 7.39 -5.79 16.46
C ASN A 334 6.63 -4.70 15.69
N ILE A 335 5.66 -4.10 16.38
CA ILE A 335 4.84 -3.01 15.87
C ILE A 335 5.12 -1.77 16.73
N TYR A 336 5.40 -0.63 16.10
CA TYR A 336 5.72 0.63 16.77
C TYR A 336 4.84 1.76 16.22
N ASN A 337 4.72 2.87 16.95
CA ASN A 337 4.11 4.07 16.39
C ASN A 337 5.01 4.65 15.29
N SER A 338 4.43 5.09 14.17
CA SER A 338 5.15 5.74 13.07
C SER A 338 5.91 7.02 13.49
N GLU A 339 5.52 7.61 14.62
CA GLU A 339 6.14 8.80 15.21
C GLU A 339 7.16 8.48 16.31
N SER A 340 7.44 7.20 16.56
CA SER A 340 8.47 6.78 17.53
C SER A 340 9.84 7.40 17.22
N ASP A 341 10.59 7.72 18.28
CA ASP A 341 11.84 8.48 18.19
C ASP A 341 12.83 7.90 17.18
N PHE A 342 13.01 6.57 17.15
CA PHE A 342 13.93 5.92 16.21
C PHE A 342 13.55 6.14 14.74
N ILE A 343 12.26 6.29 14.41
CA ILE A 343 11.82 6.62 13.04
C ILE A 343 12.16 8.07 12.70
N ARG A 344 11.94 8.98 13.65
CA ARG A 344 12.30 10.40 13.49
C ARG A 344 13.81 10.57 13.36
N GLU A 345 14.59 9.84 14.15
CA GLU A 345 16.05 9.79 14.07
C GLU A 345 16.53 9.25 12.72
N ARG A 346 15.98 8.12 12.24
CA ARG A 346 16.32 7.57 10.91
C ARG A 346 16.10 8.59 9.79
N LYS A 347 14.95 9.27 9.79
CA LYS A 347 14.67 10.33 8.82
C LYS A 347 15.74 11.42 8.91
N LYS A 348 16.04 11.89 10.12
CA LYS A 348 17.02 12.95 10.31
C LYS A 348 18.42 12.55 9.87
N TYR A 349 18.89 11.37 10.28
CA TYR A 349 20.18 10.82 9.84
C TYR A 349 20.24 10.63 8.33
N SER A 350 19.13 10.28 7.65
CA SER A 350 19.13 10.13 6.20
C SER A 350 19.31 11.44 5.42
N TYR A 351 18.88 12.59 5.98
CA TYR A 351 18.99 13.90 5.32
C TYR A 351 20.24 14.67 5.77
N ASP A 352 20.46 14.70 7.08
CA ASP A 352 21.46 15.53 7.73
C ASP A 352 22.75 14.78 8.04
N GLY A 353 22.75 13.44 7.97
CA GLY A 353 23.86 12.61 8.43
C GLY A 353 24.06 12.66 9.96
N ILE A 354 25.07 11.94 10.42
CA ILE A 354 25.42 11.85 11.84
C ILE A 354 26.92 12.01 12.04
N PHE A 355 27.29 12.76 13.07
CA PHE A 355 28.62 12.90 13.64
C PHE A 355 28.64 12.30 15.04
N MET A 356 29.67 11.51 15.31
CA MET A 356 29.95 10.97 16.63
C MET A 356 31.31 11.50 17.07
N VAL A 357 31.32 12.23 18.18
CA VAL A 357 32.52 12.82 18.79
C VAL A 357 32.80 12.09 20.08
N THR A 358 33.99 11.52 20.20
CA THR A 358 34.45 10.92 21.45
C THR A 358 35.51 11.83 22.08
N LEU A 359 35.23 12.25 23.31
CA LEU A 359 36.09 13.09 24.14
C LEU A 359 36.55 12.29 25.35
N LEU A 360 37.84 12.29 25.64
CA LEU A 360 38.37 11.75 26.88
C LEU A 360 38.58 12.90 27.87
N LEU A 361 38.02 12.79 29.07
CA LEU A 361 38.04 13.83 30.10
C LEU A 361 38.76 13.33 31.34
N HIS A 362 39.82 14.01 31.76
CA HIS A 362 40.52 13.69 33.00
C HIS A 362 39.74 14.15 34.24
N LYS A 363 40.08 13.59 35.41
CA LYS A 363 39.51 13.99 36.72
C LYS A 363 39.58 15.50 37.01
N ASP A 364 40.61 16.19 36.54
CA ASP A 364 40.79 17.63 36.68
C ASP A 364 39.98 18.47 35.66
N LYS A 365 39.11 17.79 34.90
CA LYS A 365 38.29 18.34 33.82
C LYS A 365 39.15 18.91 32.67
N SER A 366 40.36 18.41 32.45
CA SER A 366 41.11 18.64 31.21
C SER A 366 40.69 17.62 30.14
N ILE A 367 40.69 18.02 28.87
CA ILE A 367 40.37 17.13 27.74
C ILE A 367 41.67 16.59 27.16
N ASP A 368 41.72 15.29 26.91
CA ASP A 368 42.83 14.66 26.19
C ASP A 368 42.92 15.18 24.74
N LYS A 369 44.13 15.23 24.18
CA LYS A 369 44.35 15.69 22.80
C LYS A 369 43.76 14.73 21.75
N ASN A 370 43.52 13.48 22.13
CA ASN A 370 42.97 12.43 21.30
C ASN A 370 41.45 12.52 21.21
N ILE A 371 40.97 13.55 20.51
CA ILE A 371 39.57 13.66 20.09
C ILE A 371 39.37 12.79 18.85
N THR A 372 38.43 11.85 18.94
CA THR A 372 38.04 10.99 17.83
C THR A 372 36.70 11.44 17.27
N ILE A 373 36.63 11.64 15.95
CA ILE A 373 35.39 12.00 15.26
C ILE A 373 35.13 10.98 14.16
N THR A 374 33.92 10.43 14.14
CA THR A 374 33.44 9.58 13.06
C THR A 374 32.14 10.16 12.51
N GLN A 375 31.85 9.90 11.24
CA GLN A 375 30.67 10.42 10.57
C GLN A 375 30.08 9.39 9.62
N TYR A 376 28.76 9.45 9.43
CA TYR A 376 28.06 8.68 8.41
C TYR A 376 27.01 9.54 7.70
N GLY A 377 26.80 9.29 6.41
CA GLY A 377 25.75 9.93 5.62
C GLY A 377 26.05 11.36 5.17
N LEU A 378 27.31 11.81 5.25
CA LEU A 378 27.74 13.12 4.80
C LEU A 378 28.75 13.02 3.66
N ALA A 379 28.54 13.85 2.63
CA ALA A 379 29.51 14.07 1.57
C ALA A 379 30.58 15.04 2.08
N ILE A 380 31.73 14.49 2.50
CA ILE A 380 32.85 15.24 3.07
C ILE A 380 34.10 14.89 2.28
N ASP A 381 34.79 15.92 1.78
CA ASP A 381 35.98 15.74 0.95
C ASP A 381 37.28 15.71 1.78
N ASN A 382 37.30 16.33 2.96
CA ASN A 382 38.51 16.39 3.80
C ASN A 382 38.20 16.31 5.31
N MET A 383 38.12 15.08 5.82
CA MET A 383 37.84 14.84 7.24
C MET A 383 38.92 15.41 8.18
N LYS A 384 40.19 15.46 7.75
CA LYS A 384 41.28 16.00 8.56
C LYS A 384 41.05 17.48 8.87
N ASN A 385 40.67 18.27 7.87
CA ASN A 385 40.35 19.68 8.05
C ASN A 385 39.18 19.89 9.04
N ILE A 386 38.17 19.02 8.99
CA ILE A 386 37.03 19.08 9.93
C ILE A 386 37.49 18.81 11.35
N ILE A 387 38.31 17.78 11.55
CA ILE A 387 38.85 17.42 12.86
C ILE A 387 39.73 18.56 13.40
N ASP A 388 40.61 19.13 12.58
CA ASP A 388 41.52 20.19 12.99
C ASP A 388 40.75 21.48 13.36
N ASN A 389 39.77 21.88 12.55
CA ASN A 389 38.90 23.02 12.87
C ASN A 389 38.05 22.77 14.12
N PHE A 390 37.48 21.56 14.26
CA PHE A 390 36.73 21.20 15.45
C PHE A 390 37.61 21.27 16.68
N LYS A 391 38.80 20.66 16.66
CA LYS A 391 39.74 20.69 17.78
C LYS A 391 40.07 22.13 18.19
N LEU A 392 40.35 23.00 17.21
CA LEU A 392 40.67 24.40 17.46
C LEU A 392 39.48 25.18 18.05
N GLU A 393 38.33 25.18 17.37
CA GLU A 393 37.15 25.94 17.80
C GLU A 393 36.58 25.41 19.13
N PHE A 394 36.55 24.09 19.30
CA PHE A 394 36.05 23.44 20.52
C PHE A 394 36.94 23.72 21.72
N THR A 395 38.26 23.56 21.60
CA THR A 395 39.20 23.79 22.71
C THR A 395 39.15 25.24 23.18
N ASN A 396 39.09 26.21 22.25
CA ASN A 396 38.99 27.63 22.59
C ASN A 396 37.71 27.95 23.37
N GLN A 397 36.56 27.44 22.92
CA GLN A 397 35.29 27.66 23.61
C GLN A 397 35.19 26.87 24.92
N TYR A 398 35.80 25.69 24.99
CA TYR A 398 35.81 24.85 26.19
C TYR A 398 36.57 25.50 27.34
N ILE A 399 37.72 26.13 27.06
CA ILE A 399 38.50 26.86 28.08
C ILE A 399 37.66 27.97 28.72
N ASN A 400 36.86 28.67 27.93
CA ASN A 400 35.96 29.71 28.43
C ASN A 400 34.82 29.11 29.28
N LEU A 401 34.20 28.02 28.79
CA LEU A 401 33.14 27.31 29.52
C LEU A 401 33.62 26.79 30.90
N LYS A 402 34.86 26.29 30.98
CA LYS A 402 35.46 25.81 32.25
C LYS A 402 35.57 26.92 33.30
N LYS A 403 35.72 28.19 32.90
CA LYS A 403 35.83 29.35 33.82
C LYS A 403 34.49 29.76 34.43
N GLU A 404 33.37 29.49 33.76
CA GLU A 404 32.03 29.98 34.15
C GLU A 404 31.33 29.15 35.26
N LYS A 405 32.04 28.18 35.88
CA LYS A 405 31.56 27.28 36.97
C LYS A 405 30.30 26.41 36.68
N LYS A 406 29.61 26.59 35.55
CA LYS A 406 28.56 25.69 35.04
C LYS A 406 29.17 24.67 34.08
N PHE A 407 29.61 23.54 34.63
CA PHE A 407 30.44 22.58 33.89
C PHE A 407 30.04 21.14 34.23
N ASP A 408 29.12 20.60 33.43
CA ASP A 408 28.74 19.19 33.40
C ASP A 408 28.81 18.65 31.96
N ASP A 409 28.65 17.33 31.81
CA ASP A 409 28.72 16.62 30.53
C ASP A 409 27.71 17.16 29.51
N SER A 410 26.53 17.64 29.94
CA SER A 410 25.51 18.17 29.03
C SER A 410 25.96 19.47 28.37
N HIS A 411 26.68 20.33 29.11
CA HIS A 411 27.25 21.56 28.55
C HIS A 411 28.35 21.25 27.53
N ILE A 412 29.18 20.23 27.79
CA ILE A 412 30.24 19.78 26.87
C ILE A 412 29.61 19.21 25.58
N GLN A 413 28.58 18.37 25.70
CA GLN A 413 27.82 17.82 24.57
C GLN A 413 27.17 18.93 23.74
N ALA A 414 26.55 19.93 24.39
CA ALA A 414 25.95 21.08 23.72
C ALA A 414 26.99 21.92 22.97
N LEU A 415 28.17 22.13 23.55
CA LEU A 415 29.27 22.83 22.90
C LEU A 415 29.77 22.07 21.67
N SER A 416 30.01 20.76 21.79
CA SER A 416 30.44 19.90 20.68
C SER A 416 29.44 19.98 19.51
N LYS A 417 28.15 19.84 19.83
CA LYS A 417 27.05 19.97 18.85
C LYS A 417 27.01 21.35 18.20
N LYS A 418 27.22 22.43 18.95
CA LYS A 418 27.25 23.80 18.43
C LYS A 418 28.41 24.01 17.46
N VAL A 419 29.62 23.59 17.83
CA VAL A 419 30.83 23.77 17.00
C VAL A 419 30.68 23.03 15.67
N ILE A 420 30.33 21.73 15.70
CA ILE A 420 30.17 20.94 14.47
C ILE A 420 29.07 21.52 13.60
N ARG A 421 27.89 21.84 14.15
CA ARG A 421 26.79 22.38 13.35
C ARG A 421 27.10 23.77 12.78
N SER A 422 27.84 24.60 13.51
CA SER A 422 28.27 25.91 13.02
C SER A 422 29.21 25.77 11.82
N TYR A 423 30.23 24.92 11.95
CA TYR A 423 31.16 24.60 10.88
C TYR A 423 30.42 24.04 9.65
N PHE A 424 29.57 23.02 9.85
CA PHE A 424 28.81 22.41 8.75
C PHE A 424 27.81 23.34 8.07
N ASN A 425 27.21 24.26 8.83
CA ASN A 425 26.30 25.24 8.26
C ASN A 425 27.06 26.31 7.46
N ARG A 426 28.29 26.66 7.87
CA ARG A 426 29.16 27.60 7.15
C ARG A 426 29.68 27.00 5.85
N GLU A 427 30.31 25.84 5.94
CA GLU A 427 31.05 25.22 4.83
C GLU A 427 30.16 24.39 3.90
N TYR A 428 29.16 23.67 4.45
CA TYR A 428 28.38 22.67 3.70
C TYR A 428 26.88 23.00 3.63
N LYS A 429 26.43 24.11 4.24
CA LYS A 429 25.01 24.47 4.40
C LYS A 429 24.15 23.33 4.99
N LYS A 430 24.75 22.50 5.84
CA LYS A 430 24.10 21.37 6.52
C LYS A 430 24.12 21.51 8.04
N LYS A 431 23.21 20.81 8.72
CA LYS A 431 23.14 20.76 10.19
C LYS A 431 23.07 19.31 10.66
N PRO A 432 24.19 18.59 10.64
CA PRO A 432 24.20 17.18 10.99
C PRO A 432 23.74 16.95 12.43
N GLU A 433 23.30 15.72 12.68
CA GLU A 433 23.15 15.25 14.04
C GLU A 433 24.50 14.99 14.67
N VAL A 434 24.64 15.38 15.93
CA VAL A 434 25.90 15.25 16.67
C VAL A 434 25.61 14.51 17.95
N GLN A 435 26.21 13.34 18.08
CA GLN A 435 26.28 12.58 19.32
C GLN A 435 27.69 12.75 19.90
N THR A 436 27.78 13.07 21.18
CA THR A 436 29.07 13.26 21.86
C THR A 436 29.17 12.28 23.03
N HIS A 437 30.15 11.40 22.95
CA HIS A 437 30.50 10.45 24.00
C HIS A 437 31.64 11.02 24.82
N ILE A 438 31.44 11.11 26.13
CA ILE A 438 32.44 11.60 27.08
C ILE A 438 32.87 10.40 27.91
N ILE A 439 34.18 10.12 27.91
CA ILE A 439 34.78 9.04 28.69
C ILE A 439 35.66 9.68 29.73
N HIS A 440 35.34 9.46 31.01
CA HIS A 440 36.14 9.97 32.13
C HIS A 440 37.32 9.03 32.39
N ILE A 441 38.55 9.56 32.35
CA ILE A 441 39.82 8.81 32.49
C ILE A 441 40.70 9.28 33.65
#